data_AF-A0A1Q5RVF3-F1
#
_entry.id   AF-A0A1Q5RVF3-F1
#
_cell.length_a   1.000
_cell.length_b   1.000
_cell.length_c   1.000
_cell.angle_alpha   90.00
_cell.angle_beta   90.00
_cell.angle_gamma   90.00
#
_symmetry.space_group_name_H-M   'P 1'
#
loop_
_entity.id
_entity.type
_entity.pdbx_description
1 polymer ?
#
loop_
_entity_poly.entity_id
_entity_poly.type
_entity_poly.pdbx_seq_one_letter_code
_entity_poly.pdbx_strand_id
1 'polypeptide(L)'
;MSIPRSITHGMLALFGASSEPQATVHHLDGYNQMDLLTGKGRSKRHELFYFGGPNLGAVRIDDMKIIFFDRPWGWPGEKTTTDMPTLVNLRWDPFERTPQMRGESANTGARVARARSRPHSSHSGESNLTME
;
A
#
# COMPACT_ATOMS: atom_id res chain seq x y z
N MET A 1 -12.34 79.88 -2.74
CA MET A 1 -12.08 78.93 -1.63
C MET A 1 -12.83 77.65 -1.91
N SER A 2 -12.16 76.64 -2.47
CA SER A 2 -12.33 75.19 -2.22
C SER A 2 -11.46 74.43 -3.24
N ILE A 3 -10.71 73.46 -2.75
CA ILE A 3 -9.57 72.79 -3.39
C ILE A 3 -10.08 71.69 -4.33
N PRO A 4 -9.63 71.57 -5.60
CA PRO A 4 -9.99 70.43 -6.44
C PRO A 4 -9.22 69.17 -6.05
N ARG A 5 -9.97 68.06 -5.96
CA ARG A 5 -9.52 66.74 -5.53
C ARG A 5 -8.56 66.09 -6.52
N SER A 6 -7.47 65.61 -5.93
CA SER A 6 -6.43 64.71 -6.41
C SER A 6 -6.92 63.55 -7.29
N ILE A 7 -6.32 63.46 -8.48
CA ILE A 7 -5.68 62.28 -9.09
C ILE A 7 -6.27 60.92 -8.66
N THR A 8 -7.31 60.47 -9.35
CA THR A 8 -7.71 59.05 -9.40
C THR A 8 -8.21 58.75 -10.81
N HIS A 9 -7.31 58.74 -11.79
CA HIS A 9 -7.62 58.28 -13.15
C HIS A 9 -6.46 57.55 -13.85
N GLY A 10 -5.47 57.03 -13.10
CA GLY A 10 -4.26 56.47 -13.72
C GLY A 10 -3.64 55.33 -12.94
N MET A 11 -4.38 54.25 -12.65
CA MET A 11 -3.77 52.96 -12.30
C MET A 11 -4.74 51.78 -12.48
N LEU A 12 -5.37 51.66 -13.65
CA LEU A 12 -6.15 50.46 -13.99
C LEU A 12 -6.07 50.18 -15.49
N ALA A 13 -4.86 50.01 -16.01
CA ALA A 13 -4.62 49.60 -17.39
C ALA A 13 -3.30 48.82 -17.54
N LEU A 14 -2.97 47.96 -16.55
CA LEU A 14 -1.96 46.92 -16.70
C LEU A 14 -2.55 45.66 -16.10
N PHE A 15 -2.45 44.54 -16.82
CA PHE A 15 -3.18 43.28 -16.62
C PHE A 15 -4.56 43.24 -17.28
N GLY A 16 -4.52 43.15 -18.61
CA GLY A 16 -5.61 42.51 -19.35
C GLY A 16 -5.77 41.07 -18.87
N ALA A 17 -6.75 40.85 -18.01
CA ALA A 17 -7.25 39.53 -17.69
C ALA A 17 -8.64 39.41 -18.32
N SER A 18 -8.66 38.96 -19.58
CA SER A 18 -9.83 38.26 -20.11
C SER A 18 -9.91 36.93 -19.34
N SER A 19 -10.64 36.91 -18.23
CA SER A 19 -10.93 35.66 -17.52
C SER A 19 -12.19 35.05 -18.12
N GLU A 20 -12.07 34.51 -19.33
CA GLU A 20 -13.01 33.46 -19.73
C GLU A 20 -12.90 32.31 -18.72
N PRO A 21 -14.01 31.72 -18.26
CA PRO A 21 -13.95 30.57 -17.38
C PRO A 21 -13.34 29.39 -18.15
N GLN A 22 -12.05 29.14 -17.93
CA GLN A 22 -11.41 27.95 -18.46
C GLN A 22 -12.07 26.75 -17.78
N ALA A 23 -12.84 25.95 -18.54
CA ALA A 23 -13.48 24.74 -18.03
C ALA A 23 -12.40 23.82 -17.44
N THR A 24 -12.31 23.77 -16.10
CA THR A 24 -11.36 22.92 -15.43
C THR A 24 -11.87 21.49 -15.55
N VAL A 25 -11.13 20.64 -16.26
CA VAL A 25 -11.47 19.24 -16.39
C VAL A 25 -11.20 18.58 -15.04
N HIS A 26 -12.26 18.32 -14.29
CA HIS A 26 -12.18 17.57 -13.05
C HIS A 26 -12.03 16.09 -13.35
N HIS A 27 -11.00 15.48 -12.79
CA HIS A 27 -10.86 14.03 -12.80
C HIS A 27 -11.72 13.45 -11.68
N LEU A 28 -12.68 12.62 -12.05
CA LEU A 28 -13.49 11.86 -11.10
C LEU A 28 -12.90 10.45 -10.97
N ASP A 29 -12.45 10.08 -9.77
CA ASP A 29 -11.87 8.75 -9.49
C ASP A 29 -12.94 7.69 -9.20
N GLY A 30 -14.18 7.95 -9.63
CA GLY A 30 -15.36 7.15 -9.34
C GLY A 30 -15.90 6.44 -10.57
N TYR A 31 -16.33 5.19 -10.37
CA TYR A 31 -17.02 4.40 -11.41
C TYR A 31 -18.54 4.47 -11.22
N ASN A 32 -19.28 4.47 -12.34
CA ASN A 32 -20.71 4.21 -12.32
C ASN A 32 -20.98 2.74 -11.93
N GLN A 33 -21.66 2.52 -10.80
CA GLN A 33 -21.97 1.19 -10.26
C GLN A 33 -23.43 0.74 -10.46
N MET A 34 -24.22 1.43 -11.30
CA MET A 34 -25.63 1.09 -11.52
C MET A 34 -25.82 -0.35 -12.02
N ASP A 35 -24.92 -0.84 -12.87
CA ASP A 35 -24.99 -2.22 -13.38
C ASP A 35 -24.85 -3.25 -12.24
N LEU A 36 -23.98 -2.99 -11.26
CA LEU A 36 -23.82 -3.83 -10.06
C LEU A 36 -25.05 -3.73 -9.15
N LEU A 37 -25.50 -2.52 -8.84
CA LEU A 37 -26.60 -2.28 -7.90
C LEU A 37 -27.94 -2.80 -8.40
N THR A 38 -28.14 -2.84 -9.73
CA THR A 38 -29.37 -3.34 -10.36
C THR A 38 -29.27 -4.82 -10.77
N GLY A 39 -28.17 -5.50 -10.45
CA GLY A 39 -27.95 -6.91 -10.77
C GLY A 39 -27.76 -7.21 -12.27
N LYS A 40 -27.50 -6.18 -13.08
CA LYS A 40 -27.33 -6.28 -14.54
C LYS A 40 -25.89 -6.61 -14.97
N GLY A 41 -24.94 -6.54 -14.04
CA GLY A 41 -23.54 -6.83 -14.34
C GLY A 41 -22.62 -6.76 -13.12
N ARG A 42 -21.32 -6.93 -13.37
CA ARG A 42 -20.26 -6.78 -12.35
C ARG A 42 -19.88 -5.31 -12.18
N SER A 43 -19.23 -4.97 -11.06
CA SER A 43 -18.63 -3.66 -10.87
C SER A 43 -17.57 -3.40 -11.94
N LYS A 44 -17.47 -2.14 -12.39
CA LYS A 44 -16.40 -1.66 -13.29
C LYS A 44 -15.15 -1.23 -12.51
N ARG A 45 -15.20 -1.22 -11.18
CA ARG A 45 -14.07 -0.84 -10.33
C ARG A 45 -13.12 -2.03 -10.15
N HIS A 46 -11.89 -1.87 -10.56
CA HIS A 46 -10.82 -2.84 -10.35
C HIS A 46 -9.81 -2.38 -9.28
N GLU A 47 -9.70 -1.06 -9.07
CA GLU A 47 -8.70 -0.47 -8.19
C GLU A 47 -9.29 0.33 -7.03
N LEU A 48 -8.60 0.27 -5.88
CA LEU A 48 -8.88 1.07 -4.70
C LEU A 48 -7.57 1.63 -4.15
N PHE A 49 -7.55 2.93 -3.87
CA PHE A 49 -6.41 3.63 -3.29
C PHE A 49 -6.67 3.90 -1.81
N TYR A 50 -5.71 3.56 -0.95
CA TYR A 50 -5.76 3.78 0.49
C TYR A 50 -4.72 4.83 0.87
N PHE A 51 -5.17 5.93 1.45
CA PHE A 51 -4.32 7.04 1.84
C PHE A 51 -4.19 7.15 3.35
N GLY A 52 -2.97 7.48 3.81
CA GLY A 52 -2.70 7.85 5.19
C GLY A 52 -2.27 9.31 5.27
N GLY A 53 -3.22 10.23 5.14
CA GLY A 53 -2.93 11.65 4.95
C GLY A 53 -2.50 11.91 3.49
N PRO A 54 -1.41 12.66 3.22
CA PRO A 54 -0.99 12.99 1.87
C PRO A 54 -0.30 11.83 1.12
N ASN A 55 0.01 10.72 1.81
CA ASN A 55 0.81 9.63 1.25
C ASN A 55 -0.07 8.43 0.88
N LEU A 56 0.22 7.83 -0.28
CA LEU A 56 -0.37 6.57 -0.72
C LEU A 56 0.13 5.42 0.15
N GLY A 57 -0.78 4.82 0.93
CA GLY A 57 -0.48 3.74 1.86
C GLY A 57 -0.63 2.36 1.25
N ALA A 58 -1.68 2.14 0.46
CA ALA A 58 -1.85 0.89 -0.28
C ALA A 58 -2.66 1.09 -1.55
N VAL A 59 -2.49 0.18 -2.50
CA VAL A 59 -3.34 0.03 -3.68
C VAL A 59 -3.87 -1.39 -3.70
N ARG A 60 -5.18 -1.54 -3.88
CA ARG A 60 -5.79 -2.83 -4.17
C ARG A 60 -6.17 -2.87 -5.64
N ILE A 61 -5.78 -3.93 -6.33
CA ILE A 61 -6.20 -4.26 -7.69
C ILE A 61 -6.83 -5.64 -7.63
N ASP A 62 -8.13 -5.71 -7.87
CA ASP A 62 -8.97 -6.89 -7.73
C ASP A 62 -8.78 -7.58 -6.36
N ASP A 63 -8.02 -8.66 -6.32
CA ASP A 63 -7.75 -9.44 -5.10
C ASP A 63 -6.41 -9.11 -4.47
N MET A 64 -5.52 -8.47 -5.21
CA MET A 64 -4.18 -8.15 -4.70
C MET A 64 -4.20 -6.79 -4.03
N LYS A 65 -3.69 -6.72 -2.80
CA LYS A 65 -3.40 -5.49 -2.08
C LYS A 65 -1.90 -5.32 -1.97
N ILE A 66 -1.41 -4.16 -2.39
CA ILE A 66 -0.01 -3.74 -2.38
C ILE A 66 0.12 -2.65 -1.34
N ILE A 67 0.94 -2.85 -0.33
CA ILE A 67 1.06 -1.97 0.84
C ILE A 67 2.45 -1.34 0.83
N PHE A 68 2.52 -0.01 0.85
CA PHE A 68 3.77 0.78 0.83
C PHE A 68 4.25 1.19 2.22
N PHE A 69 3.31 1.45 3.13
CA PHE A 69 3.62 1.65 4.54
C PHE A 69 2.52 1.10 5.42
N ASP A 70 2.90 0.63 6.60
CA ASP A 70 2.01 0.07 7.59
C ASP A 70 1.95 0.96 8.84
N ARG A 71 0.90 0.79 9.65
CA ARG A 71 0.71 1.45 10.94
C ARG A 71 0.17 0.44 11.94
N PRO A 72 1.05 -0.38 12.55
CA PRO A 72 0.64 -1.53 13.36
C PRO A 72 -0.15 -1.13 14.62
N TRP A 73 0.07 0.09 15.13
CA TRP A 73 -0.56 0.60 16.34
C TRP A 73 -1.84 1.41 16.08
N GLY A 74 -2.45 1.25 14.90
CA GLY A 74 -3.68 1.97 14.52
C GLY A 74 -3.45 3.47 14.33
N TRP A 75 -4.52 4.27 14.27
CA TRP A 75 -4.45 5.69 13.88
C TRP A 75 -3.35 6.54 14.55
N PRO A 76 -3.09 6.49 15.87
CA PRO A 76 -2.03 7.29 16.49
C PRO A 76 -0.61 6.74 16.28
N GLY A 77 -0.50 5.52 15.75
CA GLY A 77 0.76 4.80 15.59
C GLY A 77 1.72 5.40 14.57
N GLU A 78 2.98 5.01 14.70
CA GLU A 78 4.03 5.32 13.74
C GLU A 78 3.77 4.68 12.37
N LYS A 79 4.20 5.37 11.31
CA LYS A 79 4.17 4.83 9.95
C LYS A 79 5.49 4.12 9.68
N THR A 80 5.44 2.82 9.45
CA THR A 80 6.62 2.04 9.07
C THR A 80 6.63 1.85 7.56
N THR A 81 7.65 2.39 6.90
CA THR A 81 7.87 2.26 5.46
C THR A 81 8.77 1.07 5.16
N THR A 82 8.73 0.54 3.94
CA THR A 82 9.65 -0.51 3.48
C THR A 82 10.03 -0.25 2.03
N ASP A 83 11.28 -0.55 1.68
CA ASP A 83 11.81 -0.34 0.33
C ASP A 83 11.08 -1.18 -0.73
N MET A 84 10.63 -2.38 -0.35
CA MET A 84 9.79 -3.26 -1.15
C MET A 84 8.36 -3.31 -0.57
N PRO A 85 7.31 -3.05 -1.38
CA PRO A 85 5.95 -3.10 -0.89
C PRO A 85 5.54 -4.53 -0.53
N THR A 86 4.63 -4.64 0.42
CA THR A 86 4.04 -5.92 0.84
C THR A 86 2.86 -6.28 -0.06
N LEU A 87 2.77 -7.53 -0.50
CA LEU A 87 1.67 -8.05 -1.33
C LEU A 87 0.80 -9.01 -0.54
N VAL A 88 -0.52 -8.86 -0.67
CA VAL A 88 -1.53 -9.72 -0.02
C VAL A 88 -2.61 -10.09 -1.03
N ASN A 89 -3.00 -11.37 -1.08
CA ASN A 89 -4.18 -11.79 -1.83
C ASN A 89 -5.39 -11.83 -0.89
N LEU A 90 -6.26 -10.84 -0.97
CA LEU A 90 -7.44 -10.69 -0.11
C LEU A 90 -8.53 -11.73 -0.35
N ARG A 91 -8.54 -12.43 -1.49
CA ARG A 91 -9.50 -13.51 -1.73
C ARG A 91 -9.19 -14.74 -0.88
N TRP A 92 -7.91 -15.00 -0.62
CA TRP A 92 -7.47 -16.13 0.20
C TRP A 92 -7.12 -15.71 1.64
N ASP A 93 -6.64 -14.47 1.82
CA ASP A 93 -6.21 -13.92 3.10
C ASP A 93 -6.88 -12.55 3.35
N PRO A 94 -8.20 -12.54 3.64
CA PRO A 94 -8.95 -11.31 3.89
C PRO A 94 -8.50 -10.56 5.15
N PHE A 95 -7.73 -11.21 6.03
CA PHE A 95 -7.22 -10.64 7.27
C PHE A 95 -5.74 -10.23 7.19
N GLU A 96 -5.12 -10.36 6.01
CA GLU A 96 -3.76 -9.89 5.73
C GLU A 96 -2.69 -10.50 6.66
N ARG A 97 -2.84 -11.77 7.04
CA ARG A 97 -1.97 -12.48 7.99
C ARG A 97 -0.76 -13.16 7.36
N THR A 98 -0.77 -13.37 6.05
CA THR A 98 0.23 -14.13 5.30
C THR A 98 0.80 -13.31 4.14
N PRO A 99 1.43 -12.16 4.41
CA PRO A 99 1.98 -11.30 3.38
C PRO A 99 3.10 -11.98 2.59
N GLN A 100 3.08 -11.76 1.27
CA GLN A 100 4.19 -12.04 0.38
C GLN A 100 5.07 -10.79 0.41
N MET A 101 6.35 -10.95 0.75
CA MET A 101 7.44 -9.95 0.71
C MET A 101 8.02 -9.47 2.06
N ARG A 102 7.25 -9.26 3.14
CA ARG A 102 7.86 -8.90 4.45
C ARG A 102 7.64 -9.96 5.52
N GLY A 103 8.27 -11.11 5.30
CA GLY A 103 8.33 -12.26 6.23
C GLY A 103 8.22 -13.64 5.57
N GLU A 104 7.88 -13.65 4.27
CA GLU A 104 7.85 -14.79 3.33
C GLU A 104 6.54 -15.61 3.35
N SER A 105 5.96 -15.81 2.16
CA SER A 105 4.58 -16.24 1.94
C SER A 105 4.44 -17.70 1.57
N ALA A 106 3.32 -18.35 1.91
CA ALA A 106 2.86 -19.70 1.55
C ALA A 106 3.87 -20.87 1.69
N ASN A 107 5.18 -20.60 1.75
CA ASN A 107 6.28 -21.50 1.43
C ASN A 107 7.46 -21.37 2.40
N THR A 108 7.46 -20.40 3.33
CA THR A 108 8.46 -20.32 4.40
C THR A 108 8.48 -21.57 5.28
N GLY A 109 7.36 -22.31 5.34
CA GLY A 109 7.27 -23.62 5.99
C GLY A 109 7.75 -24.82 5.16
N ALA A 110 8.02 -24.69 3.85
CA ALA A 110 8.40 -25.83 3.01
C ALA A 110 9.90 -26.16 3.01
N ARG A 111 10.77 -25.29 3.57
CA ARG A 111 12.24 -25.47 3.57
C ARG A 111 12.90 -25.65 4.95
N VAL A 112 12.13 -25.91 6.03
CA VAL A 112 12.69 -26.30 7.34
C VAL A 112 12.39 -27.77 7.64
N ALA A 113 12.56 -28.64 6.64
CA ALA A 113 12.35 -30.08 6.79
C ALA A 113 13.43 -30.92 6.08
N ARG A 114 14.69 -30.49 6.04
CA ARG A 114 15.80 -31.41 5.73
C ARG A 114 17.17 -30.90 6.18
N ALA A 115 17.46 -31.01 7.47
CA ALA A 115 18.81 -31.31 7.98
C ALA A 115 18.75 -31.52 9.50
N ARG A 116 18.03 -32.55 9.97
CA ARG A 116 18.44 -33.21 11.21
C ARG A 116 19.57 -34.15 10.79
N SER A 117 20.81 -33.68 10.92
CA SER A 117 22.00 -34.54 10.90
C SER A 117 21.76 -35.59 11.97
N ARG A 118 21.39 -36.81 11.54
CA ARG A 118 21.34 -37.98 12.43
C ARG A 118 22.79 -38.21 12.85
N PRO A 119 23.17 -38.14 14.13
CA PRO A 119 24.47 -38.64 14.52
C PRO A 119 24.46 -40.16 14.26
N HIS A 120 25.30 -40.59 13.34
CA HIS A 120 25.56 -42.00 13.09
C HIS A 120 26.38 -42.51 14.29
N SER A 121 25.74 -43.15 15.26
CA SER A 121 26.46 -43.92 16.27
C SER A 121 26.99 -45.18 15.60
N SER A 122 28.20 -45.10 15.06
CA SER A 122 28.97 -46.27 14.67
C SER A 122 29.30 -47.06 15.93
N HIS A 123 28.72 -48.25 16.03
CA HIS A 123 29.12 -49.26 17.00
C HIS A 123 30.51 -49.77 16.55
N SER A 124 31.57 -49.31 17.19
CA SER A 124 32.89 -49.92 17.11
C SER A 124 33.26 -50.42 18.49
N GLY A 125 33.25 -51.75 18.63
CA GLY A 125 33.79 -52.42 19.80
C GLY A 125 35.28 -52.13 19.90
N GLU A 126 35.70 -51.65 21.06
CA GLU A 126 37.09 -51.69 21.48
C GLU A 126 37.13 -52.43 22.82
N SER A 127 37.67 -53.64 22.74
CA SER A 127 38.16 -54.43 23.85
C SER A 127 39.36 -53.74 24.49
N ASN A 128 39.30 -53.46 25.79
CA ASN A 128 40.46 -53.34 26.67
C ASN A 128 40.02 -53.93 28.02
N LEU A 129 40.40 -55.17 28.38
CA LEU A 129 41.67 -55.53 29.00
C LEU A 129 42.06 -54.55 30.13
N THR A 130 41.58 -54.85 31.33
CA THR A 130 42.35 -54.66 32.56
C THR A 130 42.41 -56.01 33.26
N MET A 131 43.57 -56.64 33.17
CA MET A 131 44.07 -57.54 34.20
C MET A 131 44.48 -56.69 35.41
N GLU A 132 44.43 -57.32 36.59
CA GLU A 132 44.62 -56.80 37.96
C GLU A 132 43.32 -56.36 38.67
#